data_AF-A0A3E4UB62-F1
#
_entry.id   AF-A0A3E4UB62-F1
#
_cell.length_a   1.000
_cell.length_b   1.000
_cell.length_c   1.000
_cell.angle_alpha   90.00
_cell.angle_beta   90.00
_cell.angle_gamma   90.00
#
_symmetry.space_group_name_H-M   'P 1'
#
loop_
_entity.id
_entity.type
_entity.pdbx_description
1 polymer ?
#
loop_
_entity_poly.entity_id
_entity_poly.type
_entity_poly.pdbx_seq_one_letter_code
_entity_poly.pdbx_strand_id
1 'polypeptide(L)'
;MPVTTTKQKKNSKIRHLEYYDLQNTLDTLYADSGRGKIFNNLMPLIESEENIRLAYRNIKRNSGSNTSGIDRLTIKDIEKIPETKFVEIVRKKLQWYKPKAVRRVEIPKPNGKLRPLGIPAIWDRIVQQCILQILEPICEAKFSDRSNGFRPNRSAEHAIAQAYAFMQKSHLHFVVDIDIKGFFDNVNHSKLIKQMWNIGIQDKKLLCVIKEMLKAPIVLPNGDTIYPQKGTPQGGILSPLLSNIVLNELDWWIISQWEKQPAHNVRDHITKTGAIHRGRAYDAFRKSGLKEMHMVRYADDFKIFCATRKDADRAYHATKAWLQERLKLEISEEKSKIVNLKKGYSEFLGFKLTLMKKGASYVVKSHICDKAKRRETDKLKGQIKKIAHPKNDEERATLINEYNSMIMGMHNYFQIATCVSSDFADMGREVDVVKLSQLKRKALSAKGDYKGFSFIEKKYGKSKQIRFYSGKPLIPVAYVKHKNPMWKKKSVGKYTSEGRREIHKNLGIDTRTMLLLMRTKEVGRSVEYMDNRISLYVAQYGKCAITGKILELHEIHCHHKKPVSQGGDDRYENLIILHKDIHRLLHATKEETIKAYLSQLQLTYEQKAKLNKLRQLANMQAI
;
A
#
# COMPACT_ATOMS: atom_id res chain seq x y z
N MET A 1 -24.88 0.57 28.60
CA MET A 1 -24.28 -0.19 27.48
C MET A 1 -23.24 0.68 26.78
N PRO A 2 -21.94 0.34 26.82
CA PRO A 2 -20.95 1.16 26.13
C PRO A 2 -21.11 0.97 24.62
N VAL A 3 -21.42 2.07 23.95
CA VAL A 3 -21.47 2.18 22.49
C VAL A 3 -20.13 1.72 21.94
N THR A 4 -20.07 0.48 21.45
CA THR A 4 -18.96 0.01 20.63
C THR A 4 -18.90 0.91 19.41
N THR A 5 -18.05 1.93 19.48
CA THR A 5 -17.70 2.78 18.33
C THR A 5 -17.10 1.86 17.28
N THR A 6 -17.93 1.46 16.31
CA THR A 6 -17.49 0.75 15.11
C THR A 6 -16.42 1.62 14.46
N LYS A 7 -15.17 1.19 14.57
CA LYS A 7 -13.99 1.89 14.05
C LYS A 7 -14.27 2.24 12.59
N GLN A 8 -14.38 3.55 12.30
CA GLN A 8 -14.74 4.02 10.96
C GLN A 8 -13.81 3.41 9.90
N LYS A 9 -14.37 2.91 8.80
CA LYS A 9 -13.57 2.43 7.66
C LYS A 9 -12.78 3.61 7.07
N LYS A 10 -11.49 3.67 7.41
CA LYS A 10 -10.58 4.76 7.00
C LYS A 10 -9.52 4.19 6.06
N ASN A 11 -9.59 4.55 4.79
CA ASN A 11 -8.52 4.35 3.84
C ASN A 11 -7.71 5.65 3.74
N SER A 12 -6.44 5.61 4.12
CA SER A 12 -5.59 6.81 4.14
C SER A 12 -5.38 7.41 2.74
N LYS A 13 -5.21 6.57 1.71
CA LYS A 13 -5.01 7.04 0.33
C LYS A 13 -6.25 7.76 -0.21
N ILE A 14 -7.44 7.23 0.06
CA ILE A 14 -8.70 7.89 -0.34
C ILE A 14 -8.88 9.19 0.43
N ARG A 15 -8.58 9.20 1.73
CA ARG A 15 -8.63 10.43 2.52
C ARG A 15 -7.70 11.52 2.00
N HIS A 16 -6.53 11.17 1.49
CA HIS A 16 -5.64 12.16 0.89
C HIS A 16 -6.24 12.76 -0.38
N LEU A 17 -6.97 11.98 -1.19
CA LEU A 17 -7.66 12.49 -2.38
C LEU A 17 -8.73 13.53 -2.02
N GLU A 18 -9.45 13.31 -0.91
CA GLU A 18 -10.46 14.26 -0.43
C GLU A 18 -9.86 15.64 -0.14
N TYR A 19 -8.60 15.72 0.28
CA TYR A 19 -7.94 16.98 0.64
C TYR A 19 -7.64 17.88 -0.56
N TYR A 20 -7.50 17.31 -1.76
CA TYR A 20 -7.04 18.03 -2.95
C TYR A 20 -8.05 18.02 -4.10
N ASP A 21 -9.31 17.66 -3.86
CA ASP A 21 -10.41 17.75 -4.85
C ASP A 21 -10.19 16.99 -6.18
N LEU A 22 -9.36 15.93 -6.18
CA LEU A 22 -9.04 15.19 -7.40
C LEU A 22 -9.98 14.00 -7.66
N GLN A 23 -10.87 13.68 -6.73
CA GLN A 23 -11.65 12.43 -6.79
C GLN A 23 -12.51 12.34 -8.06
N ASN A 24 -13.21 13.42 -8.42
CA ASN A 24 -14.08 13.45 -9.59
C ASN A 24 -13.28 13.33 -10.90
N THR A 25 -12.12 13.96 -10.97
CA THR A 25 -11.20 13.85 -12.11
C THR A 25 -10.74 12.41 -12.31
N LEU A 26 -10.28 11.74 -11.24
CA LEU A 26 -9.80 10.35 -11.35
C LEU A 26 -10.92 9.36 -11.69
N ASP A 27 -12.13 9.59 -11.19
CA ASP A 27 -13.31 8.79 -11.55
C ASP A 27 -13.68 8.94 -13.03
N THR A 28 -13.62 10.17 -13.53
CA THR A 28 -13.89 10.47 -14.94
C THR A 28 -12.86 9.78 -15.84
N LEU A 29 -11.57 9.86 -15.50
CA LEU A 29 -10.50 9.16 -16.22
C LEU A 29 -10.71 7.64 -16.25
N TYR A 30 -11.12 7.04 -15.13
CA TYR A 30 -11.42 5.62 -15.04
C TYR A 30 -12.59 5.23 -15.94
N ALA A 31 -13.70 5.98 -15.89
CA ALA A 31 -14.89 5.73 -16.70
C ALA A 31 -14.62 5.92 -18.21
N ASP A 32 -13.92 7.00 -18.57
CA ASP A 32 -13.48 7.29 -19.93
C ASP A 32 -12.58 6.19 -20.50
N SER A 33 -11.62 5.72 -19.70
CA SER A 33 -10.75 4.61 -20.10
C SER A 33 -11.55 3.32 -20.30
N GLY A 34 -12.51 3.04 -19.41
CA GLY A 34 -13.45 1.92 -19.56
C GLY A 34 -14.19 1.95 -20.91
N ARG A 35 -14.58 3.14 -21.39
CA ARG A 35 -15.22 3.36 -22.69
C ARG A 35 -14.26 3.33 -23.90
N GLY A 36 -12.96 3.23 -23.68
CA GLY A 36 -11.97 3.21 -24.77
C GLY A 36 -11.55 4.59 -25.27
N LYS A 37 -11.75 5.65 -24.48
CA LYS A 37 -11.26 7.00 -24.83
C LYS A 37 -9.74 7.01 -24.99
N ILE A 38 -9.28 7.78 -25.97
CA ILE A 38 -7.86 8.07 -26.18
C ILE A 38 -7.50 9.33 -25.38
N PHE A 39 -6.40 9.26 -24.64
CA PHE A 39 -5.88 10.33 -23.81
C PHE A 39 -4.62 10.92 -24.43
N ASN A 40 -4.77 12.08 -25.07
CA ASN A 40 -3.68 12.81 -25.75
C ASN A 40 -3.22 14.08 -25.02
N ASN A 41 -3.91 14.49 -23.94
CA ASN A 41 -3.62 15.71 -23.19
C ASN A 41 -3.72 15.48 -21.67
N LEU A 42 -2.83 14.65 -21.13
CA LEU A 42 -2.77 14.30 -19.71
C LEU A 42 -1.83 15.21 -18.91
N MET A 43 -0.85 15.84 -19.56
CA MET A 43 0.14 16.69 -18.88
C MET A 43 -0.47 17.83 -18.06
N PRO A 44 -1.54 18.55 -18.48
CA PRO A 44 -2.18 19.56 -17.63
C PRO A 44 -2.73 19.00 -16.31
N LEU A 45 -3.25 17.77 -16.33
CA LEU A 45 -3.72 17.09 -15.12
C LEU A 45 -2.55 16.64 -14.23
N ILE A 46 -1.42 16.28 -14.83
CA ILE A 46 -0.20 15.88 -14.11
C ILE A 46 0.46 17.10 -13.45
N GLU A 47 0.48 18.24 -14.15
CA GLU A 47 1.08 19.53 -13.74
C GLU A 47 0.15 20.39 -12.85
N SER A 48 -1.07 19.92 -12.55
CA SER A 48 -2.01 20.62 -11.69
C SER A 48 -1.46 20.78 -10.27
N GLU A 49 -1.78 21.90 -9.63
CA GLU A 49 -1.26 22.24 -8.30
C GLU A 49 -1.73 21.22 -7.25
N GLU A 50 -2.99 20.81 -7.34
CA GLU A 50 -3.62 19.78 -6.52
C GLU A 50 -2.89 18.43 -6.63
N ASN A 51 -2.54 18.00 -7.84
CA ASN A 51 -1.86 16.70 -8.05
C ASN A 51 -0.42 16.73 -7.53
N ILE A 52 0.27 17.85 -7.69
CA ILE A 52 1.63 18.04 -7.17
C ILE A 52 1.66 18.02 -5.64
N ARG A 53 0.71 18.70 -4.99
CA ARG A 53 0.58 18.69 -3.51
C ARG A 53 0.22 17.30 -2.99
N LEU A 54 -0.70 16.61 -3.66
CA LEU A 54 -1.02 15.22 -3.32
C LEU A 54 0.18 14.28 -3.52
N ALA A 55 1.01 14.52 -4.55
CA ALA A 55 2.24 13.77 -4.75
C ALA A 55 3.18 13.92 -3.56
N TYR A 56 3.45 15.15 -3.12
CA TYR A 56 4.26 15.44 -1.94
C TYR A 56 3.75 14.67 -0.71
N ARG A 57 2.44 14.75 -0.43
CA ARG A 57 1.82 14.07 0.72
C ARG A 57 2.01 12.56 0.69
N ASN A 58 1.84 11.96 -0.49
CA ASN A 58 2.03 10.52 -0.67
C ASN A 58 3.50 10.13 -0.53
N ILE A 59 4.43 10.92 -1.04
CA ILE A 59 5.88 10.69 -0.90
C ILE A 59 6.31 10.80 0.56
N LYS A 60 5.90 11.86 1.26
CA LYS A 60 6.25 12.11 2.67
C LYS A 60 6.00 10.90 3.58
N ARG A 61 4.87 10.22 3.37
CA ARG A 61 4.47 9.05 4.16
C ARG A 61 5.03 7.72 3.67
N ASN A 62 5.70 7.68 2.52
CA ASN A 62 6.35 6.47 2.04
C ASN A 62 7.57 6.15 2.91
N SER A 63 7.80 4.87 3.21
CA SER A 63 8.93 4.43 4.04
C SER A 63 10.30 4.85 3.51
N GLY A 64 10.43 5.01 2.19
CA GLY A 64 11.65 5.47 1.53
C GLY A 64 11.85 6.99 1.50
N SER A 65 10.96 7.80 2.08
CA SER A 65 11.01 9.28 1.99
C SER A 65 12.29 9.89 2.55
N ASN A 66 12.83 9.28 3.61
CA ASN A 66 14.10 9.65 4.24
C ASN A 66 15.33 9.01 3.58
N THR A 67 15.14 8.12 2.60
CA THR A 67 16.25 7.51 1.88
C THR A 67 16.64 8.41 0.71
N SER A 68 17.88 8.86 0.70
CA SER A 68 18.39 9.74 -0.35
C SER A 68 18.76 8.97 -1.63
N GLY A 69 18.64 9.67 -2.76
CA GLY A 69 19.21 9.25 -4.04
C GLY A 69 20.71 9.54 -4.09
N ILE A 70 21.25 9.68 -5.30
CA ILE A 70 22.66 10.05 -5.48
C ILE A 70 22.97 11.47 -4.99
N ASP A 71 21.97 12.36 -5.05
CA ASP A 71 22.09 13.77 -4.68
C ASP A 71 22.02 14.05 -3.19
N ARG A 72 21.92 12.99 -2.35
CA ARG A 72 21.84 13.06 -0.89
C ARG A 72 20.63 13.85 -0.34
N LEU A 73 19.73 14.31 -1.22
CA LEU A 73 18.50 15.01 -0.84
C LEU A 73 17.40 14.02 -0.44
N THR A 74 16.59 14.42 0.53
CA THR A 74 15.50 13.67 1.13
C THR A 74 14.23 14.51 1.16
N ILE A 75 13.13 13.94 1.68
CA ILE A 75 11.91 14.72 1.87
C ILE A 75 12.10 15.90 2.84
N LYS A 76 13.01 15.79 3.83
CA LYS A 76 13.28 16.85 4.82
C LYS A 76 13.83 18.13 4.20
N ASP A 77 14.52 18.00 3.08
CA ASP A 77 15.05 19.14 2.32
C ASP A 77 13.94 19.86 1.54
N ILE A 78 12.89 19.11 1.15
CA ILE A 78 11.72 19.63 0.44
C ILE A 78 10.71 20.24 1.42
N GLU A 79 10.54 19.63 2.59
CA GLU A 79 9.61 20.04 3.65
C GLU A 79 9.69 21.54 3.95
N LYS A 80 10.89 22.13 3.90
CA LYS A 80 11.17 23.54 4.23
C LYS A 80 10.98 24.52 3.07
N ILE A 81 10.83 24.04 1.84
CA ILE A 81 10.71 24.91 0.65
C ILE A 81 9.33 25.59 0.68
N PRO A 82 9.22 26.88 0.31
CA PRO A 82 7.92 27.53 0.15
C PRO A 82 7.03 26.79 -0.86
N GLU A 83 5.74 26.66 -0.57
CA GLU A 83 4.81 25.86 -1.39
C GLU A 83 4.78 26.29 -2.87
N THR A 84 4.72 27.60 -3.13
CA THR A 84 4.70 28.15 -4.49
C THR A 84 5.94 27.75 -5.28
N LYS A 85 7.11 27.92 -4.68
CA LYS A 85 8.41 27.55 -5.26
C LYS A 85 8.51 26.04 -5.49
N PHE A 86 7.99 25.22 -4.58
CA PHE A 86 7.93 23.77 -4.76
C PHE A 86 7.13 23.38 -6.01
N VAL A 87 5.92 23.92 -6.16
CA VAL A 87 5.04 23.66 -7.31
C VAL A 87 5.72 24.10 -8.62
N GLU A 88 6.35 25.28 -8.63
CA GLU A 88 7.11 25.79 -9.78
C GLU A 88 8.27 24.86 -10.18
N ILE A 89 9.05 24.38 -9.21
CA ILE A 89 10.16 23.45 -9.47
C ILE A 89 9.65 22.15 -10.11
N VAL A 90 8.55 21.60 -9.60
CA VAL A 90 7.97 20.36 -10.15
C VAL A 90 7.43 20.58 -11.56
N ARG A 91 6.73 21.69 -11.82
CA ARG A 91 6.26 22.05 -13.17
C ARG A 91 7.41 22.22 -14.15
N LYS A 92 8.46 22.95 -13.78
CA LYS A 92 9.67 23.12 -14.61
C LYS A 92 10.31 21.77 -14.95
N LYS A 93 10.37 20.86 -13.98
CA LYS A 93 10.86 19.48 -14.19
C LYS A 93 9.98 18.67 -15.14
N LEU A 94 8.66 18.82 -15.09
CA LEU A 94 7.73 18.13 -15.99
C LEU A 94 7.77 18.69 -17.43
N GLN A 95 8.08 19.97 -17.59
CA GLN A 95 8.27 20.61 -18.89
C GLN A 95 9.56 20.17 -19.59
N TRP A 96 10.68 20.16 -18.87
CA TRP A 96 12.00 19.78 -19.38
C TRP A 96 12.60 18.67 -18.52
N TYR A 97 12.02 17.48 -18.61
CA TYR A 97 12.42 16.37 -17.75
C TYR A 97 13.78 15.80 -18.13
N LYS A 98 14.74 15.97 -17.22
CA LYS A 98 16.03 15.27 -17.23
C LYS A 98 16.18 14.53 -15.90
N PRO A 99 16.10 13.18 -15.90
CA PRO A 99 16.22 12.41 -14.67
C PRO A 99 17.62 12.53 -14.09
N LYS A 100 17.74 12.54 -12.75
CA LYS A 100 19.04 12.30 -12.11
C LYS A 100 19.38 10.82 -12.16
N ALA A 101 20.66 10.51 -11.96
CA ALA A 101 21.10 9.13 -11.90
C ALA A 101 20.48 8.39 -10.70
N VAL A 102 20.09 7.14 -10.94
CA VAL A 102 19.48 6.25 -9.94
C VAL A 102 20.58 5.57 -9.14
N ARG A 103 20.51 5.63 -7.81
CA ARG A 103 21.50 5.02 -6.92
C ARG A 103 21.21 3.52 -6.76
N ARG A 104 22.15 2.65 -7.12
CA ARG A 104 22.03 1.20 -6.91
C ARG A 104 22.34 0.83 -5.46
N VAL A 105 21.51 -0.01 -4.87
CA VAL A 105 21.69 -0.59 -3.53
C VAL A 105 21.42 -2.07 -3.60
N GLU A 106 22.30 -2.88 -3.04
CA GLU A 106 22.14 -4.33 -3.00
C GLU A 106 21.48 -4.75 -1.69
N ILE A 107 20.34 -5.43 -1.77
CA ILE A 107 19.61 -5.94 -0.62
C ILE A 107 19.73 -7.46 -0.61
N PRO A 108 20.15 -8.09 0.50
CA PRO A 108 20.25 -9.54 0.58
C PRO A 108 18.86 -10.18 0.42
N LYS A 109 18.75 -11.13 -0.51
CA LYS A 109 17.59 -12.01 -0.59
C LYS A 109 17.72 -13.10 0.48
N PRO A 110 16.61 -13.71 0.91
CA PRO A 110 16.67 -14.81 1.86
C PRO A 110 17.26 -16.11 1.29
N ASN A 111 17.77 -16.15 0.05
CA ASN A 111 18.58 -17.24 -0.50
C ASN A 111 20.08 -16.86 -0.62
N GLY A 112 20.54 -15.80 0.03
CA GLY A 112 21.93 -15.33 -0.04
C GLY A 112 22.29 -14.55 -1.31
N LYS A 113 21.50 -14.65 -2.40
CA LYS A 113 21.68 -13.83 -3.60
C LYS A 113 21.31 -12.36 -3.32
N LEU A 114 21.89 -11.42 -4.04
CA LEU A 114 21.55 -10.00 -3.90
C LEU A 114 20.34 -9.62 -4.79
N ARG A 115 19.49 -8.70 -4.30
CA ARG A 115 18.48 -8.00 -5.10
C ARG A 115 18.99 -6.58 -5.30
N PRO A 116 19.26 -6.16 -6.53
CA PRO A 116 19.58 -4.79 -6.79
C PRO A 116 18.32 -3.91 -6.73
N LEU A 117 18.38 -2.84 -5.96
CA LEU A 117 17.36 -1.79 -5.89
C LEU A 117 17.94 -0.51 -6.49
N GLY A 118 17.19 0.14 -7.37
CA GLY A 118 17.46 1.50 -7.83
C GLY A 118 16.64 2.50 -7.05
N ILE A 119 17.31 3.42 -6.34
CA ILE A 119 16.68 4.50 -5.57
C ILE A 119 16.81 5.80 -6.37
N PRO A 120 15.74 6.31 -6.99
CA PRO A 120 15.76 7.59 -7.69
C PRO A 120 15.91 8.76 -6.71
N ALA A 121 16.34 9.92 -7.22
CA ALA A 121 16.35 11.16 -6.44
C ALA A 121 14.95 11.52 -5.95
N ILE A 122 14.85 12.28 -4.85
CA ILE A 122 13.56 12.64 -4.25
C ILE A 122 12.66 13.41 -5.21
N TRP A 123 13.22 14.33 -6.01
CA TRP A 123 12.48 15.07 -7.02
C TRP A 123 11.94 14.17 -8.13
N ASP A 124 12.73 13.18 -8.58
CA ASP A 124 12.28 12.22 -9.58
C ASP A 124 11.15 11.33 -9.05
N ARG A 125 11.21 10.96 -7.77
CA ARG A 125 10.11 10.25 -7.09
C ARG A 125 8.83 11.07 -7.03
N ILE A 126 8.92 12.37 -6.77
CA ILE A 126 7.74 13.27 -6.80
C ILE A 126 7.15 13.33 -8.21
N VAL A 127 7.98 13.51 -9.24
CA VAL A 127 7.51 13.51 -10.64
C VAL A 127 6.86 12.16 -11.02
N GLN A 128 7.49 11.03 -10.67
CA GLN A 128 6.92 9.69 -10.87
C GLN A 128 5.59 9.52 -10.15
N GLN A 129 5.46 10.09 -8.95
CA GLN A 129 4.21 10.05 -8.18
C GLN A 129 3.13 10.92 -8.81
N CYS A 130 3.44 12.10 -9.35
CA CYS A 130 2.48 12.91 -10.12
C CYS A 130 1.92 12.14 -11.32
N ILE A 131 2.79 11.44 -12.06
CA ILE A 131 2.39 10.61 -13.21
C ILE A 131 1.56 9.40 -12.77
N LEU A 132 2.00 8.69 -11.73
CA LEU A 132 1.32 7.49 -11.22
C LEU A 132 -0.15 7.78 -10.87
N GLN A 133 -0.43 8.92 -10.22
CA GLN A 133 -1.77 9.27 -9.77
C GLN A 133 -2.78 9.39 -10.91
N ILE A 134 -2.34 9.92 -12.06
CA ILE A 134 -3.17 10.11 -13.25
C ILE A 134 -3.25 8.83 -14.09
N LEU A 135 -2.16 8.07 -14.20
CA LEU A 135 -2.14 6.84 -14.99
C LEU A 135 -2.82 5.64 -14.30
N GLU A 136 -2.82 5.58 -12.96
CA GLU A 136 -3.43 4.48 -12.19
C GLU A 136 -4.91 4.24 -12.55
N PRO A 137 -5.83 5.25 -12.56
CA PRO A 137 -7.22 5.03 -12.96
C PRO A 137 -7.37 4.59 -14.42
N ILE A 138 -6.59 5.17 -15.34
CA ILE A 138 -6.64 4.83 -16.77
C ILE A 138 -6.29 3.36 -16.97
N CYS A 139 -5.21 2.91 -16.33
CA CYS A 139 -4.74 1.53 -16.47
C CYS A 139 -5.62 0.54 -15.69
N GLU A 140 -6.09 0.89 -14.49
CA GLU A 140 -6.92 0.02 -13.65
C GLU A 140 -8.21 -0.40 -14.38
N ALA A 141 -8.79 0.50 -15.19
CA ALA A 141 -9.97 0.21 -16.01
C ALA A 141 -9.72 -0.83 -17.12
N LYS A 142 -8.46 -1.03 -17.53
CA LYS A 142 -8.05 -1.94 -18.61
C LYS A 142 -7.42 -3.24 -18.10
N PHE A 143 -7.07 -3.33 -16.82
CA PHE A 143 -6.40 -4.49 -16.26
C PHE A 143 -7.36 -5.64 -15.93
N SER A 144 -6.95 -6.85 -16.25
CA SER A 144 -7.72 -8.08 -16.01
C SER A 144 -8.04 -8.33 -14.53
N ASP A 145 -9.16 -8.97 -14.19
CA ASP A 145 -9.46 -9.33 -12.81
C ASP A 145 -8.54 -10.41 -12.20
N ARG A 146 -7.79 -11.11 -13.06
CA ARG A 146 -6.83 -12.15 -12.69
C ARG A 146 -5.48 -11.61 -12.24
N SER A 147 -5.21 -10.33 -12.49
CA SER A 147 -4.02 -9.63 -11.99
C SER A 147 -4.27 -8.97 -10.64
N ASN A 148 -3.50 -9.32 -9.61
CA ASN A 148 -3.70 -8.86 -8.24
C ASN A 148 -2.55 -8.01 -7.68
N GLY A 149 -1.33 -8.16 -8.21
CA GLY A 149 -0.14 -7.49 -7.66
C GLY A 149 -0.12 -5.99 -7.95
N PHE A 150 0.33 -5.20 -6.98
CA PHE A 150 0.52 -3.75 -7.09
C PHE A 150 -0.70 -2.93 -7.53
N ARG A 151 -1.91 -3.42 -7.24
CA ARG A 151 -3.17 -2.78 -7.65
C ARG A 151 -4.00 -2.31 -6.46
N PRO A 152 -4.78 -1.22 -6.61
CA PRO A 152 -5.66 -0.74 -5.56
C PRO A 152 -6.74 -1.77 -5.19
N ASN A 153 -7.03 -1.89 -3.90
CA ASN A 153 -8.06 -2.79 -3.36
C ASN A 153 -7.85 -4.28 -3.72
N ARG A 154 -6.62 -4.69 -4.04
CA ARG A 154 -6.23 -6.09 -4.27
C ARG A 154 -5.16 -6.52 -3.27
N SER A 155 -5.16 -7.80 -2.91
CA SER A 155 -4.26 -8.38 -1.91
C SER A 155 -3.83 -9.78 -2.32
N ALA A 156 -2.82 -10.32 -1.63
CA ALA A 156 -2.42 -11.71 -1.80
C ALA A 156 -3.56 -12.69 -1.45
N GLU A 157 -4.39 -12.35 -0.47
CA GLU A 157 -5.58 -13.13 -0.09
C GLU A 157 -6.53 -13.32 -1.29
N HIS A 158 -6.75 -12.28 -2.10
CA HIS A 158 -7.61 -12.40 -3.28
C HIS A 158 -7.04 -13.35 -4.34
N ALA A 159 -5.71 -13.34 -4.54
CA ALA A 159 -5.05 -14.25 -5.46
C ALA A 159 -5.16 -15.70 -4.97
N ILE A 160 -4.92 -15.94 -3.68
CA ILE A 160 -5.07 -17.25 -3.04
C ILE A 160 -6.52 -17.73 -3.09
N ALA A 161 -7.51 -16.86 -2.89
CA ALA A 161 -8.93 -17.20 -3.01
C ALA A 161 -9.31 -17.64 -4.43
N GLN A 162 -8.72 -17.02 -5.45
CA GLN A 162 -8.91 -17.43 -6.85
C GLN A 162 -8.29 -18.80 -7.11
N ALA A 163 -7.04 -19.01 -6.67
CA ALA A 163 -6.36 -20.30 -6.78
C ALA A 163 -7.17 -21.43 -6.10
N TYR A 164 -7.65 -21.21 -4.87
CA TYR A 164 -8.45 -22.21 -4.15
C TYR A 164 -9.72 -22.57 -4.90
N ALA A 165 -10.41 -21.59 -5.48
CA ALA A 165 -11.62 -21.83 -6.25
C ALA A 165 -11.32 -22.67 -7.50
N PHE A 166 -10.25 -22.38 -8.23
CA PHE A 166 -9.85 -23.17 -9.40
C PHE A 166 -9.48 -24.61 -9.04
N MET A 167 -8.76 -24.78 -7.94
CA MET A 167 -8.34 -26.10 -7.45
C MET A 167 -9.51 -26.95 -6.94
N GLN A 168 -10.45 -26.35 -6.20
CA GLN A 168 -11.53 -27.09 -5.51
C GLN A 168 -12.84 -27.15 -6.30
N LYS A 169 -13.26 -26.02 -6.89
CA LYS A 169 -14.58 -25.89 -7.54
C LYS A 169 -14.52 -26.18 -9.03
N SER A 170 -13.44 -25.75 -9.69
CA SER A 170 -13.25 -25.99 -11.13
C SER A 170 -12.47 -27.28 -11.43
N HIS A 171 -12.04 -28.02 -10.40
CA HIS A 171 -11.31 -29.29 -10.52
C HIS A 171 -10.01 -29.21 -11.37
N LEU A 172 -9.35 -28.04 -11.33
CA LEU A 172 -8.11 -27.80 -12.05
C LEU A 172 -6.93 -28.21 -11.18
N HIS A 173 -6.49 -29.45 -11.37
CA HIS A 173 -5.54 -30.11 -10.49
C HIS A 173 -4.08 -29.97 -10.95
N PHE A 174 -3.84 -29.50 -12.17
CA PHE A 174 -2.50 -29.25 -12.69
C PHE A 174 -2.21 -27.76 -12.68
N VAL A 175 -1.01 -27.39 -12.21
CA VAL A 175 -0.54 -26.00 -12.17
C VAL A 175 0.73 -25.88 -12.98
N VAL A 176 0.75 -24.91 -13.88
CA VAL A 176 1.94 -24.43 -14.56
C VAL A 176 2.50 -23.26 -13.74
N ASP A 177 3.63 -23.51 -13.08
CA ASP A 177 4.43 -22.50 -12.41
C ASP A 177 5.38 -21.88 -13.45
N ILE A 178 5.27 -20.57 -13.70
CA ILE A 178 6.16 -19.84 -14.62
C ILE A 178 6.87 -18.72 -13.84
N ASP A 179 8.21 -18.70 -13.89
CA ASP A 179 9.04 -17.64 -13.31
C ASP A 179 9.76 -16.89 -14.43
N ILE A 180 9.60 -15.56 -14.50
CA ILE A 180 10.27 -14.73 -15.51
C ILE A 180 11.67 -14.37 -15.02
N LYS A 181 12.68 -14.65 -15.85
CA LYS A 181 14.09 -14.40 -15.52
C LYS A 181 14.37 -12.89 -15.49
N GLY A 182 14.61 -12.36 -14.28
CA GLY A 182 15.00 -10.96 -14.09
C GLY A 182 14.01 -9.97 -14.71
N PHE A 183 12.71 -10.17 -14.47
CA PHE A 183 11.63 -9.41 -15.12
C PHE A 183 11.89 -7.90 -15.19
N PHE A 184 12.19 -7.27 -14.06
CA PHE A 184 12.43 -5.83 -13.99
C PHE A 184 13.67 -5.38 -14.77
N ASP A 185 14.70 -6.21 -14.91
CA ASP A 185 15.92 -5.85 -15.64
C ASP A 185 15.78 -6.07 -17.16
N ASN A 186 14.77 -6.82 -17.60
CA ASN A 186 14.59 -7.22 -19.00
C ASN A 186 13.41 -6.56 -19.75
N VAL A 187 12.67 -5.65 -19.11
CA VAL A 187 11.55 -4.94 -19.76
C VAL A 187 12.01 -4.17 -21.00
N ASN A 188 11.47 -4.48 -22.18
CA ASN A 188 11.78 -3.75 -23.40
C ASN A 188 11.08 -2.38 -23.44
N HIS A 189 11.86 -1.28 -23.50
CA HIS A 189 11.32 0.08 -23.46
C HIS A 189 10.41 0.39 -24.66
N SER A 190 10.84 0.06 -25.87
CA SER A 190 10.08 0.33 -27.10
C SER A 190 8.74 -0.40 -27.09
N LYS A 191 8.72 -1.66 -26.62
CA LYS A 191 7.48 -2.44 -26.48
C LYS A 191 6.56 -1.85 -25.41
N LEU A 192 7.09 -1.47 -24.25
CA LEU A 192 6.30 -0.84 -23.18
C LEU A 192 5.63 0.46 -23.68
N ILE A 193 6.37 1.34 -24.37
CA ILE A 193 5.79 2.58 -24.91
C ILE A 193 4.69 2.29 -25.94
N LYS A 194 4.88 1.30 -26.82
CA LYS A 194 3.83 0.84 -27.75
C LYS A 194 2.61 0.28 -27.01
N GLN A 195 2.81 -0.47 -25.93
CA GLN A 195 1.71 -0.99 -25.11
C GLN A 195 0.92 0.14 -24.43
N MET A 196 1.61 1.15 -23.90
CA MET A 196 0.98 2.35 -23.34
C MET A 196 0.13 3.09 -24.38
N TRP A 197 0.66 3.23 -25.60
CA TRP A 197 -0.06 3.81 -26.73
C TRP A 197 -1.36 3.04 -27.05
N ASN A 198 -1.26 1.71 -27.12
CA ASN A 198 -2.38 0.83 -27.48
C ASN A 198 -3.49 0.79 -26.43
N ILE A 199 -3.17 0.97 -25.15
CA ILE A 199 -4.21 1.04 -24.10
C ILE A 199 -4.90 2.40 -24.02
N GLY A 200 -4.48 3.37 -24.84
CA GLY A 200 -5.11 4.68 -24.98
C GLY A 200 -4.29 5.86 -24.43
N ILE A 201 -3.07 5.65 -23.94
CA ILE A 201 -2.20 6.74 -23.45
C ILE A 201 -1.36 7.26 -24.62
N GLN A 202 -1.85 8.30 -25.30
CA GLN A 202 -1.25 8.86 -26.53
C GLN A 202 -0.73 10.30 -26.34
N ASP A 203 -0.53 10.74 -25.10
CA ASP A 203 0.15 12.00 -24.79
C ASP A 203 1.65 11.87 -25.07
N LYS A 204 2.11 12.50 -26.16
CA LYS A 204 3.50 12.41 -26.64
C LYS A 204 4.51 12.91 -25.61
N LYS A 205 4.20 14.02 -24.92
CA LYS A 205 5.10 14.62 -23.92
C LYS A 205 5.25 13.67 -22.74
N LEU A 206 4.15 13.10 -22.25
CA LEU A 206 4.18 12.11 -21.17
C LEU A 206 5.00 10.86 -21.55
N LEU A 207 4.79 10.32 -22.75
CA LEU A 207 5.54 9.15 -23.21
C LEU A 207 7.05 9.43 -23.33
N CYS A 208 7.43 10.62 -23.78
CA CYS A 208 8.83 11.05 -23.77
C CYS A 208 9.41 11.11 -22.35
N VAL A 209 8.68 11.73 -21.40
CA VAL A 209 9.11 11.79 -19.99
C VAL A 209 9.33 10.38 -19.42
N ILE A 210 8.40 9.45 -19.66
CA ILE A 210 8.52 8.05 -19.19
C ILE A 210 9.71 7.34 -19.86
N LYS A 211 9.93 7.56 -21.15
CA LYS A 211 11.08 7.00 -21.87
C LYS A 211 12.40 7.49 -21.28
N GLU A 212 12.51 8.78 -20.95
CA GLU A 212 13.69 9.34 -20.28
C GLU A 212 13.87 8.74 -18.88
N MET A 213 12.79 8.59 -18.10
CA MET A 213 12.85 7.92 -16.78
C MET A 213 13.39 6.48 -16.87
N LEU A 214 13.02 5.73 -17.90
CA LEU A 214 13.48 4.35 -18.11
C LEU A 214 14.95 4.26 -18.53
N LYS A 215 15.46 5.30 -19.21
CA LYS A 215 16.85 5.41 -19.67
C LYS A 215 17.77 6.11 -18.67
N ALA A 216 17.26 6.51 -17.51
CA ALA A 216 18.02 7.22 -16.51
C ALA A 216 19.30 6.42 -16.12
N PRO A 217 20.47 7.08 -16.06
CA PRO A 217 21.72 6.41 -15.73
C PRO A 217 21.66 5.79 -14.32
N ILE A 218 22.32 4.66 -14.12
CA ILE A 218 22.36 3.94 -12.84
C ILE A 218 23.80 3.98 -12.32
N VAL A 219 23.98 4.54 -11.11
CA VAL A 219 25.28 4.57 -10.44
C VAL A 219 25.39 3.35 -9.52
N LEU A 220 26.42 2.54 -9.75
CA LEU A 220 26.75 1.35 -8.98
C LEU A 220 27.46 1.71 -7.65
N PRO A 221 27.52 0.78 -6.68
CA PRO A 221 28.21 1.02 -5.41
C PRO A 221 29.70 1.35 -5.55
N ASN A 222 30.35 0.88 -6.63
CA ASN A 222 31.74 1.14 -6.96
C ASN A 222 31.99 2.49 -7.66
N GLY A 223 30.93 3.26 -7.97
CA GLY A 223 31.00 4.55 -8.65
C GLY A 223 30.76 4.49 -10.16
N ASP A 224 30.74 3.31 -10.77
CA ASP A 224 30.52 3.17 -12.21
C ASP A 224 29.09 3.56 -12.62
N THR A 225 28.96 4.15 -13.81
CA THR A 225 27.66 4.55 -14.36
C THR A 225 27.26 3.65 -15.52
N ILE A 226 26.08 3.02 -15.42
CA ILE A 226 25.49 2.19 -16.46
C ILE A 226 24.31 2.91 -17.09
N TYR A 227 24.21 2.86 -18.41
CA TYR A 227 23.07 3.38 -19.17
C TYR A 227 22.14 2.23 -19.58
N PRO A 228 20.96 2.10 -18.95
CA PRO A 228 20.07 0.96 -19.20
C PRO A 228 19.44 1.04 -20.61
N GLN A 229 19.66 0.01 -21.42
CA GLN A 229 18.98 -0.18 -22.72
C GLN A 229 17.64 -0.93 -22.59
N LYS A 230 17.45 -1.63 -21.48
CA LYS A 230 16.25 -2.38 -21.11
C LYS A 230 16.08 -2.37 -19.59
N GLY A 231 14.89 -2.74 -19.14
CA GLY A 231 14.51 -2.81 -17.75
C GLY A 231 13.80 -1.56 -17.23
N THR A 232 13.28 -1.66 -16.02
CA THR A 232 12.67 -0.57 -15.26
C THR A 232 13.24 -0.60 -13.84
N PRO A 233 13.63 0.55 -13.28
CA PRO A 233 14.35 0.59 -12.01
C PRO A 233 13.52 -0.04 -10.88
N GLN A 234 14.04 -1.09 -10.26
CA GLN A 234 13.44 -1.73 -9.09
C GLN A 234 13.47 -0.73 -7.92
N GLY A 235 12.33 -0.19 -7.50
CA GLY A 235 12.27 0.85 -6.45
C GLY A 235 11.81 2.22 -6.95
N GLY A 236 11.65 2.39 -8.27
CA GLY A 236 10.87 3.48 -8.83
C GLY A 236 9.39 3.36 -8.45
N ILE A 237 8.73 4.51 -8.28
CA ILE A 237 7.33 4.60 -7.86
C ILE A 237 6.39 4.20 -9.00
N LEU A 238 6.78 4.54 -10.23
CA LEU A 238 6.01 4.22 -11.44
C LEU A 238 6.25 2.78 -11.91
N SER A 239 7.38 2.17 -11.56
CA SER A 239 7.82 0.85 -12.05
C SER A 239 6.78 -0.27 -11.83
N PRO A 240 6.07 -0.38 -10.69
CA PRO A 240 5.04 -1.40 -10.50
C PRO A 240 3.85 -1.26 -11.47
N LEU A 241 3.44 -0.03 -11.80
CA LEU A 241 2.37 0.19 -12.78
C LEU A 241 2.83 -0.19 -14.19
N LEU A 242 4.04 0.24 -14.59
CA LEU A 242 4.63 -0.12 -15.88
C LEU A 242 4.77 -1.62 -16.04
N SER A 243 5.18 -2.31 -14.97
CA SER A 243 5.26 -3.77 -14.91
C SER A 243 3.92 -4.44 -15.20
N ASN A 244 2.84 -3.90 -14.64
CA ASN A 244 1.49 -4.40 -14.90
C ASN A 244 1.02 -4.11 -16.32
N ILE A 245 1.40 -2.98 -16.92
CA ILE A 245 1.11 -2.68 -18.34
C ILE A 245 1.80 -3.70 -19.25
N VAL A 246 3.06 -4.04 -19.00
CA VAL A 246 3.83 -5.02 -19.80
C VAL A 246 3.14 -6.37 -19.85
N LEU A 247 2.71 -6.87 -18.69
CA LEU A 247 2.09 -8.20 -18.55
C LEU A 247 0.57 -8.20 -18.84
N ASN A 248 -0.05 -7.03 -19.07
CA ASN A 248 -1.49 -6.96 -19.32
C ASN A 248 -1.89 -7.62 -20.65
N GLU A 249 -1.06 -7.52 -21.68
CA GLU A 249 -1.31 -8.22 -22.95
C GLU A 249 -1.30 -9.75 -22.76
N LEU A 250 -0.40 -10.26 -21.92
CA LEU A 250 -0.36 -11.69 -21.57
C LEU A 250 -1.64 -12.11 -20.85
N ASP A 251 -2.05 -11.30 -19.86
CA ASP A 251 -3.27 -11.55 -19.09
C ASP A 251 -4.49 -11.72 -20.00
N TRP A 252 -4.69 -10.76 -20.91
CA TRP A 252 -5.82 -10.79 -21.83
C TRP A 252 -5.71 -11.91 -22.85
N TRP A 253 -4.50 -12.24 -23.31
CA TRP A 253 -4.31 -13.37 -24.22
C TRP A 253 -4.67 -14.71 -23.56
N ILE A 254 -4.24 -14.98 -22.32
CA ILE A 254 -4.61 -16.22 -21.60
C ILE A 254 -6.12 -16.24 -21.34
N ILE A 255 -6.68 -15.12 -20.88
CA ILE A 255 -8.12 -14.99 -20.61
C ILE A 255 -8.95 -15.21 -21.88
N SER A 256 -8.49 -14.74 -23.04
CA SER A 256 -9.21 -14.93 -24.30
C SER A 256 -9.24 -16.38 -24.75
N GLN A 257 -8.29 -17.23 -24.33
CA GLN A 257 -8.28 -18.66 -24.71
C GLN A 257 -9.45 -19.45 -24.08
N TRP A 258 -9.99 -18.98 -22.95
CA TRP A 258 -11.03 -19.71 -22.20
C TRP A 258 -12.10 -18.80 -21.61
N GLU A 259 -11.76 -17.95 -20.64
CA GLU A 259 -12.72 -17.12 -19.89
C GLU A 259 -13.51 -16.15 -20.75
N LYS A 260 -12.90 -15.59 -21.80
CA LYS A 260 -13.51 -14.66 -22.76
C LYS A 260 -13.75 -15.26 -24.14
N GLN A 261 -13.61 -16.57 -24.31
CA GLN A 261 -13.93 -17.23 -25.56
C GLN A 261 -15.43 -17.01 -25.90
N PRO A 262 -15.80 -16.65 -27.14
CA PRO A 262 -17.19 -16.50 -27.52
C PRO A 262 -17.88 -17.87 -27.53
N ALA A 263 -19.05 -17.94 -26.92
CA ALA A 263 -19.91 -19.12 -26.99
C ALA A 263 -21.01 -18.84 -27.99
N HIS A 264 -20.86 -19.32 -29.23
CA HIS A 264 -21.80 -19.01 -30.32
C HIS A 264 -23.25 -19.45 -30.01
N ASN A 265 -23.43 -20.52 -29.22
CA ASN A 265 -24.74 -21.12 -28.97
C ASN A 265 -25.19 -21.10 -27.50
N VAL A 266 -24.50 -20.36 -26.62
CA VAL A 266 -24.83 -20.32 -25.19
C VAL A 266 -24.86 -18.87 -24.69
N ARG A 267 -26.04 -18.40 -24.30
CA ARG A 267 -26.20 -17.08 -23.67
C ARG A 267 -25.66 -17.10 -22.25
N ASP A 268 -24.91 -16.06 -21.90
CA ASP A 268 -24.45 -15.87 -20.54
C ASP A 268 -25.62 -15.56 -19.60
N HIS A 269 -25.58 -16.09 -18.38
CA HIS A 269 -26.58 -15.81 -17.36
C HIS A 269 -26.19 -14.56 -16.57
N ILE A 270 -27.09 -13.58 -16.47
CA ILE A 270 -26.87 -12.40 -15.61
C ILE A 270 -27.51 -12.66 -14.26
N THR A 271 -26.71 -12.61 -13.19
CA THR A 271 -27.22 -12.80 -11.82
C THR A 271 -28.09 -11.61 -11.40
N LYS A 272 -28.87 -11.76 -10.31
CA LYS A 272 -29.64 -10.66 -9.68
C LYS A 272 -28.79 -9.42 -9.34
N THR A 273 -27.49 -9.58 -9.22
CA THR A 273 -26.51 -8.52 -8.94
C THR A 273 -25.89 -7.90 -10.19
N GLY A 274 -26.40 -8.22 -11.39
CA GLY A 274 -25.87 -7.75 -12.66
C GLY A 274 -24.55 -8.43 -13.10
N ALA A 275 -24.09 -9.46 -12.38
CA ALA A 275 -22.86 -10.14 -12.72
C ALA A 275 -23.09 -11.20 -13.80
N ILE A 276 -22.27 -11.15 -14.85
CA ILE A 276 -22.24 -12.17 -15.89
C ILE A 276 -21.67 -13.47 -15.31
N HIS A 277 -22.44 -14.54 -15.41
CA HIS A 277 -22.11 -15.90 -15.02
C HIS A 277 -22.06 -16.80 -16.25
N ARG A 278 -20.85 -17.19 -16.64
CA ARG A 278 -20.56 -17.97 -17.85
C ARG A 278 -20.51 -19.49 -17.63
N GLY A 279 -21.10 -19.99 -16.53
CA GLY A 279 -21.04 -21.42 -16.18
C GLY A 279 -21.52 -22.34 -17.31
N ARG A 280 -22.66 -22.02 -17.93
CA ARG A 280 -23.19 -22.79 -19.07
C ARG A 280 -22.23 -22.80 -20.28
N ALA A 281 -21.59 -21.66 -20.55
CA ALA A 281 -20.60 -21.56 -21.63
C ALA A 281 -19.37 -22.42 -21.33
N TYR A 282 -18.88 -22.40 -20.08
CA TYR A 282 -17.76 -23.24 -19.66
C TYR A 282 -18.10 -24.73 -19.76
N ASP A 283 -19.33 -25.14 -19.41
CA ASP A 283 -19.76 -26.52 -19.58
C ASP A 283 -19.79 -26.93 -21.06
N ALA A 284 -20.24 -26.04 -21.95
CA ALA A 284 -20.19 -26.28 -23.40
C ALA A 284 -18.75 -26.38 -23.92
N PHE A 285 -17.83 -25.51 -23.45
CA PHE A 285 -16.42 -25.54 -23.84
C PHE A 285 -15.72 -26.84 -23.40
N ARG A 286 -16.05 -27.35 -22.21
CA ARG A 286 -15.52 -28.64 -21.74
C ARG A 286 -15.98 -29.79 -22.63
N LYS A 287 -17.22 -29.74 -23.13
CA LYS A 287 -17.77 -30.74 -24.06
C LYS A 287 -17.15 -30.66 -25.45
N SER A 288 -16.75 -29.47 -25.91
CA SER A 288 -16.15 -29.27 -27.24
C SER A 288 -14.66 -29.61 -27.32
N GLY A 289 -14.03 -30.05 -26.23
CA GLY A 289 -12.60 -30.38 -26.20
C GLY A 289 -11.67 -29.17 -26.22
N LEU A 290 -12.18 -27.96 -25.96
CA LEU A 290 -11.34 -26.80 -25.70
C LEU A 290 -10.49 -27.03 -24.44
N LYS A 291 -9.27 -26.46 -24.42
CA LYS A 291 -8.33 -26.64 -23.31
C LYS A 291 -8.70 -25.70 -22.18
N GLU A 292 -9.21 -26.24 -21.08
CA GLU A 292 -9.54 -25.45 -19.90
C GLU A 292 -8.28 -24.91 -19.23
N MET A 293 -8.15 -23.58 -19.20
CA MET A 293 -7.06 -22.90 -18.53
C MET A 293 -7.54 -21.63 -17.83
N HIS A 294 -7.06 -21.42 -16.61
CA HIS A 294 -7.32 -20.20 -15.83
C HIS A 294 -6.03 -19.69 -15.21
N MET A 295 -5.83 -18.38 -15.20
CA MET A 295 -4.64 -17.79 -14.60
C MET A 295 -4.95 -17.06 -13.30
N VAL A 296 -3.99 -17.07 -12.38
CA VAL A 296 -3.89 -16.12 -11.28
C VAL A 296 -2.51 -15.47 -11.31
N ARG A 297 -2.45 -14.14 -11.39
CA ARG A 297 -1.21 -13.37 -11.40
C ARG A 297 -1.09 -12.46 -10.18
N TYR A 298 0.11 -12.39 -9.63
CA TYR A 298 0.51 -11.42 -8.63
C TYR A 298 1.88 -10.85 -8.99
N ALA A 299 1.88 -9.65 -9.57
CA ALA A 299 3.08 -9.03 -10.13
C ALA A 299 3.68 -9.88 -11.27
N ASP A 300 4.93 -10.31 -11.12
CA ASP A 300 5.68 -11.18 -12.03
C ASP A 300 5.42 -12.68 -11.80
N ASP A 301 4.96 -13.08 -10.61
CA ASP A 301 4.60 -14.47 -10.28
C ASP A 301 3.16 -14.77 -10.72
N PHE A 302 2.99 -15.75 -11.60
CA PHE A 302 1.68 -16.19 -12.07
C PHE A 302 1.61 -17.69 -12.23
N LYS A 303 0.38 -18.20 -12.09
CA LYS A 303 0.04 -19.61 -12.07
C LYS A 303 -1.07 -19.87 -13.08
N ILE A 304 -0.90 -20.86 -13.95
CA ILE A 304 -1.95 -21.31 -14.86
C ILE A 304 -2.47 -22.66 -14.37
N PHE A 305 -3.78 -22.73 -14.12
CA PHE A 305 -4.48 -23.91 -13.63
C PHE A 305 -5.16 -24.61 -14.81
N CYS A 306 -4.91 -25.91 -14.95
CA CYS A 306 -5.41 -26.76 -16.03
C CYS A 306 -6.06 -28.04 -15.48
N ALA A 307 -6.98 -28.61 -16.25
CA ALA A 307 -7.68 -29.84 -15.89
C ALA A 307 -6.80 -31.10 -16.05
N THR A 308 -5.99 -31.14 -17.13
CA THR A 308 -5.16 -32.30 -17.49
C THR A 308 -3.68 -31.94 -17.61
N ARG A 309 -2.81 -32.96 -17.54
CA ARG A 309 -1.36 -32.78 -17.76
C ARG A 309 -1.07 -32.28 -19.18
N LYS A 310 -1.73 -32.85 -20.19
CA LYS A 310 -1.55 -32.50 -21.60
C LYS A 310 -1.87 -31.03 -21.87
N ASP A 311 -2.93 -30.51 -21.25
CA ASP A 311 -3.29 -29.10 -21.37
C ASP A 311 -2.30 -28.19 -20.66
N ALA A 312 -1.76 -28.62 -19.52
CA ALA A 312 -0.72 -27.91 -18.79
C ALA A 312 0.60 -27.82 -19.60
N ASP A 313 1.02 -28.92 -20.25
CA ASP A 313 2.21 -28.91 -21.12
C ASP A 313 2.02 -27.97 -22.31
N ARG A 314 0.85 -28.00 -22.96
CA ARG A 314 0.51 -27.06 -24.04
C ARG A 314 0.50 -25.61 -23.58
N ALA A 315 -0.13 -25.33 -22.43
CA ALA A 315 -0.19 -23.99 -21.86
C ALA A 315 1.21 -23.47 -21.51
N TYR A 316 2.09 -24.32 -21.00
CA TYR A 316 3.48 -23.99 -20.72
C TYR A 316 4.23 -23.57 -22.00
N HIS A 317 4.23 -24.42 -23.04
CA HIS A 317 4.93 -24.12 -24.28
C HIS A 317 4.37 -22.89 -25.00
N ALA A 318 3.03 -22.76 -25.06
CA ALA A 318 2.37 -21.60 -25.66
C ALA A 318 2.73 -20.31 -24.91
N THR A 319 2.72 -20.33 -23.58
CA THR A 319 3.07 -19.16 -22.77
C THR A 319 4.54 -18.80 -22.90
N LYS A 320 5.44 -19.80 -22.93
CA LYS A 320 6.89 -19.60 -23.16
C LYS A 320 7.14 -18.90 -24.50
N ALA A 321 6.58 -19.44 -25.59
CA ALA A 321 6.71 -18.86 -26.92
C ALA A 321 6.15 -17.44 -26.96
N TRP A 322 4.96 -17.23 -26.38
CA TRP A 322 4.33 -15.91 -26.35
C TRP A 322 5.17 -14.87 -25.61
N LEU A 323 5.72 -15.21 -24.43
CA LEU A 323 6.61 -14.32 -23.67
C LEU A 323 7.87 -13.95 -24.46
N GLN A 324 8.50 -14.94 -25.10
CA GLN A 324 9.73 -14.75 -25.86
C GLN A 324 9.49 -13.95 -27.14
N GLU A 325 8.46 -14.27 -27.91
CA GLU A 325 8.20 -13.65 -29.21
C GLU A 325 7.62 -12.24 -29.07
N ARG A 326 6.61 -12.08 -28.21
CA ARG A 326 5.80 -10.85 -28.10
C ARG A 326 6.35 -9.86 -27.08
N LEU A 327 6.82 -10.32 -25.93
CA LEU A 327 7.36 -9.46 -24.87
C LEU A 327 8.89 -9.41 -24.82
N LYS A 328 9.58 -10.29 -25.54
CA LYS A 328 11.05 -10.45 -25.48
C LYS A 328 11.53 -10.75 -24.05
N LEU A 329 10.74 -11.55 -23.31
CA LEU A 329 11.04 -11.97 -21.94
C LEU A 329 11.38 -13.46 -21.91
N GLU A 330 12.44 -13.81 -21.19
CA GLU A 330 12.86 -15.19 -20.97
C GLU A 330 12.27 -15.76 -19.67
N ILE A 331 11.95 -17.05 -19.69
CA ILE A 331 11.55 -17.79 -18.48
C ILE A 331 12.75 -18.47 -17.82
N SER A 332 12.68 -18.67 -16.50
CA SER A 332 13.66 -19.46 -15.75
C SER A 332 13.25 -20.93 -15.81
N GLU A 333 13.89 -21.72 -16.68
CA GLU A 333 13.56 -23.15 -16.85
C GLU A 333 13.74 -23.95 -15.55
N GLU A 334 14.78 -23.65 -14.76
CA GLU A 334 15.04 -24.31 -13.47
C GLU A 334 13.91 -24.15 -12.44
N LYS A 335 13.14 -23.07 -12.53
CA LYS A 335 12.09 -22.73 -11.56
C LYS A 335 10.69 -22.93 -12.10
N SER A 336 10.56 -22.96 -13.42
CA SER A 336 9.27 -23.12 -14.08
C SER A 336 8.97 -24.60 -14.20
N LYS A 337 7.83 -25.04 -13.67
CA LYS A 337 7.50 -26.47 -13.58
C LYS A 337 6.00 -26.70 -13.69
N ILE A 338 5.63 -27.91 -14.07
CA ILE A 338 4.23 -28.34 -14.11
C ILE A 338 4.01 -29.34 -12.98
N VAL A 339 3.08 -29.03 -12.08
CA VAL A 339 2.82 -29.78 -10.86
C VAL A 339 1.41 -30.35 -10.87
N ASN A 340 1.28 -31.64 -10.51
CA ASN A 340 0.00 -32.23 -10.14
C ASN A 340 -0.24 -32.01 -8.65
N LEU A 341 -1.21 -31.16 -8.29
CA LEU A 341 -1.50 -30.76 -6.91
C LEU A 341 -2.01 -31.91 -6.02
N LYS A 342 -2.44 -33.03 -6.60
CA LYS A 342 -2.83 -34.24 -5.85
C LYS A 342 -1.64 -35.02 -5.30
N LYS A 343 -0.47 -34.90 -5.94
CA LYS A 343 0.75 -35.65 -5.62
C LYS A 343 1.90 -34.75 -5.13
N GLY A 344 1.92 -33.50 -5.59
CA GLY A 344 2.94 -32.51 -5.26
C GLY A 344 2.32 -31.20 -4.79
N TYR A 345 3.15 -30.15 -4.73
CA TYR A 345 2.76 -28.83 -4.26
C TYR A 345 3.25 -27.73 -5.19
N SER A 346 2.47 -26.65 -5.28
CA SER A 346 2.91 -25.39 -5.88
C SER A 346 3.10 -24.36 -4.77
N GLU A 347 4.19 -23.60 -4.86
CA GLU A 347 4.42 -22.46 -3.96
C GLU A 347 3.92 -21.18 -4.63
N PHE A 348 3.09 -20.43 -3.90
CA PHE A 348 2.54 -19.17 -4.37
C PHE A 348 2.37 -18.20 -3.20
N LEU A 349 2.96 -17.00 -3.31
CA LEU A 349 2.83 -15.94 -2.31
C LEU A 349 3.17 -16.36 -0.86
N GLY A 350 4.13 -17.27 -0.69
CA GLY A 350 4.55 -17.79 0.62
C GLY A 350 3.65 -18.90 1.19
N PHE A 351 2.71 -19.40 0.39
CA PHE A 351 1.88 -20.56 0.71
C PHE A 351 2.25 -21.76 -0.15
N LYS A 352 2.32 -22.92 0.48
CA LYS A 352 2.47 -24.23 -0.17
C LYS A 352 1.08 -24.82 -0.38
N LEU A 353 0.66 -24.94 -1.63
CA LEU A 353 -0.70 -25.37 -2.01
C LEU A 353 -0.69 -26.83 -2.48
N THR A 354 -1.57 -27.64 -1.89
CA THR A 354 -1.78 -29.06 -2.24
C THR A 354 -3.27 -29.39 -2.23
N LEU A 355 -3.63 -30.54 -2.82
CA LEU A 355 -4.97 -31.11 -2.73
C LEU A 355 -4.96 -32.37 -1.89
N MET A 356 -5.94 -32.47 -0.99
CA MET A 356 -6.19 -33.64 -0.17
C MET A 356 -7.58 -34.19 -0.50
N LYS A 357 -7.70 -35.50 -0.63
CA LYS A 357 -9.00 -36.17 -0.82
C LYS A 357 -9.80 -36.09 0.48
N LYS A 358 -11.05 -35.65 0.40
CA LYS A 358 -12.03 -35.60 1.50
C LYS A 358 -13.35 -36.17 1.00
N GLY A 359 -13.60 -37.44 1.33
CA GLY A 359 -14.71 -38.22 0.76
C GLY A 359 -14.57 -38.36 -0.76
N ALA A 360 -15.63 -38.03 -1.50
CA ALA A 360 -15.64 -38.03 -2.96
C ALA A 360 -14.98 -36.78 -3.59
N SER A 361 -14.64 -35.76 -2.79
CA SER A 361 -14.15 -34.47 -3.29
C SER A 361 -12.67 -34.23 -2.94
N TYR A 362 -12.05 -33.25 -3.58
CA TYR A 362 -10.73 -32.76 -3.20
C TYR A 362 -10.84 -31.38 -2.55
N VAL A 363 -10.11 -31.18 -1.46
CA VAL A 363 -10.03 -29.90 -0.76
C VAL A 363 -8.59 -29.39 -0.76
N VAL A 364 -8.41 -28.07 -0.80
CA VAL A 364 -7.10 -27.45 -0.67
C VAL A 364 -6.60 -27.68 0.75
N LYS A 365 -5.37 -28.17 0.83
CA LYS A 365 -4.54 -28.17 2.03
C LYS A 365 -3.37 -27.23 1.78
N SER A 366 -3.26 -26.18 2.58
CA SER A 366 -2.22 -25.18 2.47
C SER A 366 -1.44 -24.96 3.76
N HIS A 367 -0.13 -24.83 3.58
CA HIS A 367 0.85 -24.56 4.63
C HIS A 367 1.62 -23.27 4.32
N ILE A 368 2.30 -22.71 5.31
CA ILE A 368 3.33 -21.69 5.12
C ILE A 368 4.54 -22.36 4.45
N CYS A 369 5.15 -21.72 3.44
CA CYS A 369 6.37 -22.25 2.83
C CYS A 369 7.49 -22.41 3.88
N ASP A 370 8.26 -23.49 3.80
CA ASP A 370 9.31 -23.82 4.78
C ASP A 370 10.33 -22.69 4.96
N LYS A 371 10.72 -22.06 3.85
CA LYS A 371 11.62 -20.90 3.86
C LYS A 371 11.02 -19.68 4.58
N ALA A 372 9.72 -19.43 4.39
CA ALA A 372 9.04 -18.34 5.07
C ALA A 372 8.91 -18.64 6.57
N LYS A 373 8.56 -19.88 6.93
CA LYS A 373 8.47 -20.37 8.31
C LYS A 373 9.79 -20.17 9.06
N ARG A 374 10.91 -20.63 8.49
CA ARG A 374 12.26 -20.45 9.07
C ARG A 374 12.61 -18.97 9.27
N ARG A 375 12.48 -18.17 8.19
CA ARG A 375 12.80 -16.75 8.24
C ARG A 375 12.03 -15.99 9.32
N GLU A 376 10.72 -16.21 9.43
CA GLU A 376 9.93 -15.50 10.44
C GLU A 376 10.23 -16.02 11.85
N THR A 377 10.51 -17.32 12.01
CA THR A 377 10.93 -17.91 13.29
C THR A 377 12.25 -17.30 13.77
N ASP A 378 13.25 -17.18 12.89
CA ASP A 378 14.55 -16.60 13.22
C ASP A 378 14.44 -15.12 13.60
N LYS A 379 13.56 -14.37 12.93
CA LYS A 379 13.27 -12.98 13.31
C LYS A 379 12.67 -12.88 14.72
N LEU A 380 11.71 -13.75 15.06
CA LEU A 380 11.10 -13.77 16.40
C LEU A 380 12.13 -14.14 17.48
N LYS A 381 12.96 -15.16 17.22
CA LYS A 381 14.07 -15.53 18.12
C LYS A 381 15.04 -14.36 18.31
N GLY A 382 15.41 -13.67 17.23
CA GLY A 382 16.27 -12.50 17.28
C GLY A 382 15.66 -11.35 18.10
N GLN A 383 14.36 -11.10 17.94
CA GLN A 383 13.66 -10.07 18.71
C GLN A 383 13.60 -10.40 20.20
N ILE A 384 13.39 -11.67 20.58
CA ILE A 384 13.42 -12.10 21.98
C ILE A 384 14.81 -11.86 22.61
N LYS A 385 15.88 -12.16 21.88
CA LYS A 385 17.25 -11.90 22.37
C LYS A 385 17.49 -10.41 22.65
N LYS A 386 16.92 -9.52 21.82
CA LYS A 386 16.96 -8.07 22.07
C LYS A 386 16.15 -7.67 23.30
N ILE A 387 14.94 -8.22 23.46
CA ILE A 387 14.10 -7.97 24.64
C ILE A 387 14.81 -8.37 25.94
N ALA A 388 15.63 -9.42 25.89
CA ALA A 388 16.40 -9.90 27.05
C ALA A 388 17.55 -8.97 27.44
N HIS A 389 18.08 -8.16 26.51
CA HIS A 389 19.22 -7.27 26.73
C HIS A 389 18.90 -5.82 26.31
N PRO A 390 17.94 -5.15 26.96
CA PRO A 390 17.62 -3.76 26.67
C PRO A 390 18.61 -2.83 27.38
N LYS A 391 18.81 -1.62 26.84
CA LYS A 391 19.60 -0.57 27.51
C LYS A 391 18.84 0.05 28.68
N ASN A 392 17.52 0.19 28.55
CA ASN A 392 16.63 0.73 29.57
C ASN A 392 15.19 0.19 29.45
N ASP A 393 14.32 0.55 30.39
CA ASP A 393 12.94 0.03 30.45
C ASP A 393 12.04 0.56 29.31
N GLU A 394 12.30 1.77 28.80
CA GLU A 394 11.59 2.34 27.66
C GLU A 394 11.91 1.59 26.34
N GLU A 395 13.18 1.23 26.15
CA GLU A 395 13.59 0.41 25.01
C GLU A 395 12.97 -0.98 25.12
N ARG A 396 12.97 -1.59 26.31
CA ARG A 396 12.28 -2.88 26.55
C ARG A 396 10.81 -2.81 26.14
N ALA A 397 10.11 -1.74 26.52
CA ALA A 397 8.72 -1.50 26.12
C ALA A 397 8.54 -1.50 24.60
N THR A 398 9.43 -0.80 23.90
CA THR A 398 9.41 -0.68 22.45
C THR A 398 9.67 -2.02 21.78
N LEU A 399 10.67 -2.76 22.24
CA LEU A 399 11.01 -4.09 21.72
C LEU A 399 9.88 -5.12 21.92
N ILE A 400 9.16 -5.05 23.05
CA ILE A 400 7.96 -5.86 23.30
C ILE A 400 6.84 -5.49 22.32
N ASN A 401 6.61 -4.19 22.10
CA ASN A 401 5.60 -3.72 21.15
C ASN A 401 5.91 -4.13 19.71
N GLU A 402 7.19 -4.09 19.32
CA GLU A 402 7.68 -4.60 18.03
C GLU A 402 7.42 -6.10 17.89
N TYR A 403 7.78 -6.91 18.90
CA TYR A 403 7.51 -8.35 18.91
C TYR A 403 6.02 -8.66 18.74
N ASN A 404 5.17 -7.98 19.52
CA ASN A 404 3.72 -8.14 19.41
C ASN A 404 3.21 -7.74 18.02
N SER A 405 3.74 -6.64 17.46
CA SER A 405 3.38 -6.17 16.12
C SER A 405 3.79 -7.15 15.02
N MET A 406 4.96 -7.77 15.15
CA MET A 406 5.43 -8.83 14.24
C MET A 406 4.46 -10.02 14.22
N ILE A 407 4.11 -10.55 15.39
CA ILE A 407 3.21 -11.70 15.50
C ILE A 407 1.82 -11.36 14.97
N MET A 408 1.28 -10.19 15.30
CA MET A 408 -0.01 -9.74 14.77
C MET A 408 0.00 -9.67 13.24
N GLY A 409 1.08 -9.15 12.65
CA GLY A 409 1.27 -9.10 11.21
C GLY A 409 1.31 -10.49 10.59
N MET A 410 2.10 -11.41 11.17
CA MET A 410 2.20 -12.80 10.73
C MET A 410 0.86 -13.52 10.80
N HIS A 411 0.14 -13.42 11.93
CA HIS A 411 -1.18 -14.02 12.08
C HIS A 411 -2.13 -13.47 11.03
N ASN A 412 -2.14 -12.15 10.81
CA ASN A 412 -3.05 -11.53 9.85
C ASN A 412 -2.79 -11.97 8.41
N TYR A 413 -1.53 -12.18 8.03
CA TYR A 413 -1.17 -12.60 6.67
C TYR A 413 -1.36 -14.10 6.44
N PHE A 414 -0.86 -14.94 7.35
CA PHE A 414 -0.85 -16.39 7.17
C PHE A 414 -2.11 -17.11 7.66
N GLN A 415 -3.02 -16.45 8.38
CA GLN A 415 -4.31 -17.05 8.82
C GLN A 415 -5.16 -17.63 7.69
N ILE A 416 -4.86 -17.35 6.42
CA ILE A 416 -5.58 -17.93 5.27
C ILE A 416 -5.09 -19.32 4.86
N ALA A 417 -3.99 -19.80 5.46
CA ALA A 417 -3.51 -21.16 5.30
C ALA A 417 -4.37 -22.12 6.13
N THR A 418 -4.81 -23.22 5.53
CA THR A 418 -5.71 -24.17 6.20
C THR A 418 -5.04 -24.85 7.39
N CYS A 419 -3.72 -25.07 7.31
CA CYS A 419 -2.92 -25.71 8.36
C CYS A 419 -2.15 -24.71 9.22
N VAL A 420 -2.54 -23.43 9.22
CA VAL A 420 -1.84 -22.35 9.94
C VAL A 420 -1.61 -22.66 11.42
N SER A 421 -2.58 -23.28 12.10
CA SER A 421 -2.46 -23.60 13.53
C SER A 421 -1.34 -24.63 13.79
N SER A 422 -1.15 -25.60 12.90
CA SER A 422 -0.04 -26.55 12.98
C SER A 422 1.29 -25.86 12.71
N ASP A 423 1.36 -25.06 11.64
CA ASP A 423 2.60 -24.37 11.26
C ASP A 423 3.08 -23.42 12.36
N PHE A 424 2.17 -22.66 12.97
CA PHE A 424 2.49 -21.76 14.09
C PHE A 424 2.70 -22.49 15.42
N ALA A 425 2.14 -23.68 15.62
CA ALA A 425 2.49 -24.50 16.77
C ALA A 425 3.96 -24.92 16.70
N ASP A 426 4.44 -25.36 15.55
CA ASP A 426 5.85 -25.72 15.36
C ASP A 426 6.78 -24.51 15.56
N MET A 427 6.48 -23.37 14.91
CA MET A 427 7.23 -22.13 15.12
C MET A 427 7.21 -21.70 16.59
N GLY A 428 6.04 -21.81 17.22
CA GLY A 428 5.84 -21.47 18.63
C GLY A 428 6.71 -22.30 19.56
N ARG A 429 6.84 -23.62 19.33
CA ARG A 429 7.73 -24.48 20.14
C ARG A 429 9.18 -24.00 20.08
N GLU A 430 9.69 -23.71 18.88
CA GLU A 430 11.06 -23.22 18.71
C GLU A 430 11.31 -21.85 19.35
N VAL A 431 10.35 -20.94 19.20
CA VAL A 431 10.42 -19.59 19.77
C VAL A 431 10.31 -19.65 21.30
N ASP A 432 9.46 -20.53 21.83
CA ASP A 432 9.23 -20.69 23.27
C ASP A 432 10.47 -21.22 24.00
N VAL A 433 11.25 -22.11 23.37
CA VAL A 433 12.55 -22.56 23.92
C VAL A 433 13.47 -21.37 24.14
N VAL A 434 13.63 -20.50 23.13
CA VAL A 434 14.46 -19.29 23.25
C VAL A 434 13.87 -18.31 24.26
N LYS A 435 12.54 -18.13 24.27
CA LYS A 435 11.83 -17.27 25.21
C LYS A 435 12.09 -17.67 26.66
N LEU A 436 11.99 -18.96 26.97
CA LEU A 436 12.19 -19.48 28.32
C LEU A 436 13.66 -19.44 28.74
N SER A 437 14.58 -19.70 27.81
CA SER A 437 16.02 -19.61 28.03
C SER A 437 16.46 -18.16 28.31
N GLN A 438 16.03 -17.21 27.48
CA GLN A 438 16.52 -15.83 27.53
C GLN A 438 15.84 -14.98 28.59
N LEU A 439 14.51 -15.07 28.73
CA LEU A 439 13.76 -14.21 29.65
C LEU A 439 13.66 -14.79 31.07
N LYS A 440 14.07 -16.05 31.28
CA LYS A 440 13.93 -16.85 32.50
C LYS A 440 12.47 -17.08 32.91
N ARG A 441 12.12 -18.33 33.24
CA ARG A 441 10.74 -18.74 33.55
C ARG A 441 10.08 -17.95 34.69
N LYS A 442 10.86 -17.52 35.70
CA LYS A 442 10.37 -16.75 36.86
C LYS A 442 9.98 -15.30 36.52
N ALA A 443 10.49 -14.74 35.43
CA ALA A 443 10.17 -13.36 35.03
C ALA A 443 8.92 -13.26 34.13
N LEU A 444 8.36 -14.40 33.72
CA LEU A 444 7.15 -14.49 32.89
C LEU A 444 5.94 -14.81 33.75
N SER A 445 5.04 -13.84 33.91
CA SER A 445 3.80 -14.03 34.66
C SER A 445 2.66 -14.50 33.77
N ALA A 446 1.77 -15.35 34.30
CA ALA A 446 0.49 -15.67 33.67
C ALA A 446 -0.59 -14.60 33.97
N LYS A 447 -0.37 -13.76 34.99
CA LYS A 447 -1.25 -12.66 35.39
C LYS A 447 -0.60 -11.31 35.03
N GLY A 448 -1.38 -10.40 34.48
CA GLY A 448 -0.95 -9.05 34.17
C GLY A 448 -2.10 -8.21 33.63
N ASP A 449 -1.83 -6.92 33.43
CA ASP A 449 -2.81 -5.93 32.99
C ASP A 449 -2.66 -5.62 31.49
N TYR A 450 -3.78 -5.36 30.83
CA TYR A 450 -3.85 -4.94 29.44
C TYR A 450 -4.00 -3.43 29.29
N LYS A 451 -3.74 -2.63 30.32
CA LYS A 451 -3.75 -1.16 30.24
C LYS A 451 -2.84 -0.66 29.10
N GLY A 452 -3.47 0.03 28.14
CA GLY A 452 -2.82 0.47 26.88
C GLY A 452 -2.81 -0.56 25.75
N PHE A 453 -3.32 -1.78 25.96
CA PHE A 453 -3.27 -2.93 25.04
C PHE A 453 -4.64 -3.59 24.80
N SER A 454 -5.73 -2.81 24.81
CA SER A 454 -7.12 -3.32 24.64
C SER A 454 -7.33 -4.17 23.39
N PHE A 455 -6.60 -3.90 22.31
CA PHE A 455 -6.65 -4.74 21.10
C PHE A 455 -6.09 -6.15 21.35
N ILE A 456 -4.99 -6.24 22.10
CA ILE A 456 -4.34 -7.52 22.43
C ILE A 456 -5.27 -8.32 23.34
N GLU A 457 -5.86 -7.69 24.34
CA GLU A 457 -6.85 -8.31 25.22
C GLU A 457 -8.02 -8.89 24.43
N LYS A 458 -8.64 -8.09 23.55
CA LYS A 458 -9.79 -8.52 22.76
C LYS A 458 -9.47 -9.70 21.83
N LYS A 459 -8.28 -9.71 21.22
CA LYS A 459 -7.91 -10.71 20.20
C LYS A 459 -7.21 -11.95 20.78
N TYR A 460 -6.41 -11.77 21.83
CA TYR A 460 -5.52 -12.79 22.39
C TYR A 460 -5.78 -13.09 23.87
N GLY A 461 -6.58 -12.29 24.58
CA GLY A 461 -6.78 -12.42 26.03
C GLY A 461 -7.43 -13.73 26.47
N LYS A 462 -8.15 -14.42 25.57
CA LYS A 462 -8.68 -15.78 25.82
C LYS A 462 -7.61 -16.89 25.73
N SER A 463 -6.38 -16.57 25.34
CA SER A 463 -5.31 -17.54 25.21
C SER A 463 -4.70 -17.88 26.56
N LYS A 464 -4.73 -19.16 26.95
CA LYS A 464 -4.00 -19.68 28.12
C LYS A 464 -2.47 -19.59 27.98
N GLN A 465 -1.98 -19.34 26.77
CA GLN A 465 -0.54 -19.23 26.46
C GLN A 465 0.00 -17.81 26.58
N ILE A 466 -0.85 -16.81 26.80
CA ILE A 466 -0.37 -15.44 26.97
C ILE A 466 0.51 -15.35 28.21
N ARG A 467 1.59 -14.57 28.13
CA ARG A 467 2.50 -14.32 29.24
C ARG A 467 2.76 -12.83 29.33
N PHE A 468 3.11 -12.35 30.51
CA PHE A 468 3.48 -10.97 30.77
C PHE A 468 4.95 -10.90 31.14
N TYR A 469 5.65 -9.94 30.57
CA TYR A 469 7.04 -9.63 30.88
C TYR A 469 7.15 -8.14 31.21
N SER A 470 7.71 -7.83 32.39
CA SER A 470 7.70 -6.46 32.95
C SER A 470 6.32 -5.80 32.92
N GLY A 471 5.26 -6.55 33.28
CA GLY A 471 3.87 -6.07 33.30
C GLY A 471 3.21 -5.89 31.92
N LYS A 472 3.89 -6.21 30.80
CA LYS A 472 3.36 -6.04 29.44
C LYS A 472 3.05 -7.39 28.78
N PRO A 473 1.95 -7.50 28.01
CA PRO A 473 1.56 -8.76 27.39
C PRO A 473 2.51 -9.13 26.25
N LEU A 474 2.87 -10.42 26.19
CA LEU A 474 3.56 -11.05 25.07
C LEU A 474 2.59 -11.96 24.33
N ILE A 475 2.35 -11.65 23.06
CA ILE A 475 1.43 -12.43 22.23
C ILE A 475 2.01 -13.84 21.98
N PRO A 476 1.21 -14.90 22.20
CA PRO A 476 1.63 -16.26 21.88
C PRO A 476 1.64 -16.51 20.37
N VAL A 477 2.74 -17.10 19.87
CA VAL A 477 2.94 -17.42 18.45
C VAL A 477 1.92 -18.44 17.96
N ALA A 478 1.61 -19.47 18.75
CA ALA A 478 0.71 -20.55 18.31
C ALA A 478 -0.78 -20.16 18.27
N TYR A 479 -1.17 -18.98 18.79
CA TYR A 479 -2.58 -18.61 18.93
C TYR A 479 -3.15 -17.95 17.66
N VAL A 480 -3.32 -18.77 16.63
CA VAL A 480 -3.86 -18.37 15.34
C VAL A 480 -4.91 -19.37 14.87
N LYS A 481 -5.98 -18.85 14.26
CA LYS A 481 -7.07 -19.64 13.70
C LYS A 481 -7.18 -19.39 12.21
N HIS A 482 -7.42 -20.46 11.45
CA HIS A 482 -7.68 -20.37 10.01
C HIS A 482 -8.91 -19.50 9.71
N LYS A 483 -8.80 -18.70 8.67
CA LYS A 483 -9.86 -17.89 8.07
C LYS A 483 -9.87 -18.19 6.56
N ASN A 484 -11.04 -18.48 6.00
CA ASN A 484 -11.14 -18.69 4.56
C ASN A 484 -10.71 -17.43 3.78
N PRO A 485 -9.85 -17.57 2.75
CA PRO A 485 -9.48 -16.45 1.91
C PRO A 485 -10.69 -15.97 1.12
N MET A 486 -10.89 -14.66 1.09
CA MET A 486 -12.05 -14.05 0.44
C MET A 486 -11.68 -13.48 -0.93
N TRP A 487 -12.63 -13.53 -1.87
CA TRP A 487 -12.51 -12.81 -3.13
C TRP A 487 -12.66 -11.30 -2.91
N LYS A 488 -12.07 -10.50 -3.81
CA LYS A 488 -12.37 -9.07 -3.89
C LYS A 488 -13.88 -8.93 -4.12
N LYS A 489 -14.57 -8.17 -3.25
CA LYS A 489 -15.97 -7.80 -3.49
C LYS A 489 -16.07 -7.01 -4.80
N LYS A 490 -16.98 -7.41 -5.70
CA LYS A 490 -17.16 -6.73 -7.00
C LYS A 490 -17.57 -5.27 -6.85
N SER A 491 -18.38 -4.95 -5.83
CA SER A 491 -18.77 -3.57 -5.53
C SER A 491 -17.60 -2.68 -5.16
N VAL A 492 -16.49 -3.22 -4.63
CA VAL A 492 -15.35 -2.42 -4.16
C VAL A 492 -14.50 -1.90 -5.31
N GLY A 493 -14.41 -0.58 -5.42
CA GLY A 493 -13.59 0.13 -6.39
C GLY A 493 -13.14 1.47 -5.84
N LYS A 494 -11.89 1.86 -6.12
CA LYS A 494 -11.34 3.18 -5.74
C LYS A 494 -11.93 4.32 -6.56
N TYR A 495 -12.32 4.04 -7.81
CA TYR A 495 -12.71 5.03 -8.81
C TYR A 495 -14.20 5.04 -9.12
N THR A 496 -15.01 4.42 -8.26
CA THR A 496 -16.46 4.46 -8.36
C THR A 496 -17.03 4.93 -7.03
N SER A 497 -17.99 5.85 -7.07
CA SER A 497 -18.63 6.40 -5.86
C SER A 497 -19.23 5.30 -4.99
N GLU A 498 -19.91 4.33 -5.60
CA GLU A 498 -20.48 3.18 -4.89
C GLU A 498 -19.42 2.32 -4.22
N GLY A 499 -18.33 2.05 -4.95
CA GLY A 499 -17.26 1.20 -4.45
C GLY A 499 -16.41 1.85 -3.37
N ARG A 500 -16.28 3.18 -3.38
CA ARG A 500 -15.62 3.91 -2.30
C ARG A 500 -16.40 3.83 -0.99
N ARG A 501 -17.73 3.89 -1.01
CA ARG A 501 -18.56 3.79 0.21
C ARG A 501 -18.34 2.49 1.00
N GLU A 502 -17.98 1.40 0.31
CA GLU A 502 -17.68 0.11 0.95
C GLU A 502 -16.36 0.11 1.75
N ILE A 503 -15.41 0.98 1.41
CA ILE A 503 -14.04 0.98 1.93
C ILE A 503 -13.67 2.28 2.66
N HIS A 504 -14.44 3.35 2.46
CA HIS A 504 -14.20 4.65 3.03
C HIS A 504 -15.50 5.34 3.43
N LYS A 505 -15.54 5.83 4.67
CA LYS A 505 -16.52 6.84 5.07
C LYS A 505 -15.93 8.22 4.82
N ASN A 506 -16.66 9.05 4.06
CA ASN A 506 -16.29 10.42 3.76
C ASN A 506 -16.14 11.25 5.04
N LEU A 507 -15.44 12.38 4.91
CA LEU A 507 -15.33 13.38 5.96
C LEU A 507 -16.72 13.88 6.39
N GLY A 508 -16.98 13.83 7.70
CA GLY A 508 -18.16 14.43 8.33
C GLY A 508 -17.90 15.89 8.73
N ILE A 509 -17.12 16.62 7.93
CA ILE A 509 -16.77 18.03 8.15
C ILE A 509 -17.15 18.83 6.90
N ASP A 510 -17.23 20.16 7.03
CA ASP A 510 -17.41 21.01 5.87
C ASP A 510 -16.19 20.89 4.92
N THR A 511 -16.44 20.28 3.76
CA THR A 511 -15.42 20.08 2.74
C THR A 511 -15.18 21.37 1.94
N ARG A 512 -16.15 22.29 1.88
CA ARG A 512 -15.98 23.56 1.15
C ARG A 512 -14.93 24.42 1.82
N THR A 513 -15.05 24.66 3.13
CA THR A 513 -14.05 25.42 3.89
C THR A 513 -12.68 24.73 3.86
N MET A 514 -12.63 23.41 3.93
CA MET A 514 -11.37 22.66 3.79
C MET A 514 -10.69 22.88 2.43
N LEU A 515 -11.44 22.82 1.33
CA LEU A 515 -10.90 23.02 -0.02
C LEU A 515 -10.49 24.47 -0.27
N LEU A 516 -11.26 25.43 0.25
CA LEU A 516 -10.86 26.84 0.25
C LEU A 516 -9.56 27.04 1.04
N LEU A 517 -9.47 26.48 2.25
CA LEU A 517 -8.26 26.52 3.07
C LEU A 517 -7.08 25.85 2.36
N MET A 518 -7.30 24.78 1.60
CA MET A 518 -6.26 24.16 0.78
C MET A 518 -5.76 25.13 -0.30
N ARG A 519 -6.67 25.83 -1.01
CA ARG A 519 -6.32 26.77 -2.08
C ARG A 519 -5.74 28.10 -1.59
N THR A 520 -5.96 28.47 -0.33
CA THR A 520 -5.39 29.69 0.27
C THR A 520 -3.87 29.61 0.34
N LYS A 521 -3.18 30.52 -0.36
CA LYS A 521 -1.72 30.66 -0.35
C LYS A 521 -1.28 31.50 0.85
N GLU A 522 -0.30 31.01 1.61
CA GLU A 522 0.41 31.80 2.62
C GLU A 522 1.86 32.04 2.15
N VAL A 523 2.23 33.31 1.97
CA VAL A 523 3.56 33.69 1.49
C VAL A 523 4.64 33.24 2.49
N GLY A 524 5.70 32.61 1.99
CA GLY A 524 6.84 32.17 2.80
C GLY A 524 6.61 30.91 3.64
N ARG A 525 5.38 30.36 3.67
CA ARG A 525 5.12 29.10 4.37
C ARG A 525 5.59 27.89 3.58
N SER A 526 6.14 26.94 4.31
CA SER A 526 6.71 25.72 3.76
C SER A 526 5.63 24.76 3.25
N VAL A 527 5.98 23.87 2.32
CA VAL A 527 5.07 22.80 1.85
C VAL A 527 4.59 21.94 3.01
N GLU A 528 5.46 21.68 3.99
CA GLU A 528 5.13 20.87 5.16
C GLU A 528 4.05 21.52 6.04
N TYR A 529 4.18 22.83 6.27
CA TYR A 529 3.17 23.60 7.00
C TYR A 529 1.82 23.56 6.29
N MET A 530 1.79 23.80 4.98
CA MET A 530 0.56 23.83 4.20
C MET A 530 -0.15 22.47 4.17
N ASP A 531 0.61 21.36 4.02
CA ASP A 531 0.09 19.98 4.07
C ASP A 531 -0.44 19.59 5.46
N ASN A 532 0.28 19.95 6.52
CA ASN A 532 -0.12 19.63 7.89
C ASN A 532 -1.31 20.48 8.36
N ARG A 533 -1.42 21.73 7.91
CA ARG A 533 -2.57 22.62 8.19
C ARG A 533 -3.90 21.98 7.80
N ILE A 534 -3.99 21.43 6.59
CA ILE A 534 -5.20 20.75 6.10
C ILE A 534 -5.48 19.49 6.94
N SER A 535 -4.42 18.73 7.25
CA SER A 535 -4.53 17.52 8.06
C SER A 535 -5.07 17.82 9.46
N LEU A 536 -4.63 18.92 10.06
CA LEU A 536 -5.06 19.36 11.39
C LEU A 536 -6.48 19.88 11.39
N TYR A 537 -6.85 20.69 10.40
CA TYR A 537 -8.23 21.15 10.24
C TYR A 537 -9.20 19.95 10.22
N VAL A 538 -8.87 18.92 9.45
CA VAL A 538 -9.66 17.68 9.38
C VAL A 538 -9.66 16.91 10.69
N ALA A 539 -8.51 16.80 11.35
CA ALA A 539 -8.39 16.07 12.62
C ALA A 539 -9.13 16.76 13.78
N GLN A 540 -9.21 18.08 13.75
CA GLN A 540 -9.94 18.90 14.70
C GLN A 540 -11.42 19.10 14.33
N TYR A 541 -11.91 18.41 13.29
CA TYR A 541 -13.28 18.54 12.80
C TYR A 541 -13.69 19.97 12.43
N GLY A 542 -12.74 20.77 11.93
CA GLY A 542 -12.94 22.18 11.60
C GLY A 542 -13.16 23.08 12.83
N LYS A 543 -12.88 22.58 14.04
CA LYS A 543 -13.09 23.30 15.29
C LYS A 543 -11.81 23.90 15.85
N CYS A 544 -11.95 25.03 16.54
CA CYS A 544 -10.89 25.58 17.38
C CYS A 544 -10.50 24.58 18.48
N ALA A 545 -9.21 24.31 18.63
CA ALA A 545 -8.74 23.36 19.64
C ALA A 545 -9.03 23.77 21.09
N ILE A 546 -9.20 25.08 21.32
CA ILE A 546 -9.51 25.64 22.65
C ILE A 546 -11.02 25.72 22.83
N THR A 547 -11.70 26.55 22.03
CA THR A 547 -13.11 26.86 22.26
C THR A 547 -14.07 25.77 21.79
N GLY A 548 -13.64 24.87 20.89
CA GLY A 548 -14.50 23.87 20.28
C GLY A 548 -15.51 24.42 19.26
N LYS A 549 -15.51 25.74 19.01
CA LYS A 549 -16.34 26.38 17.98
C LYS A 549 -15.90 25.96 16.59
N ILE A 550 -16.85 25.71 15.70
CA ILE A 550 -16.59 25.50 14.27
C ILE A 550 -16.09 26.82 13.69
N LEU A 551 -15.04 26.75 12.87
CA LEU A 551 -14.35 27.92 12.32
C LEU A 551 -14.72 28.13 10.86
N GLU A 552 -15.00 29.39 10.52
CA GLU A 552 -15.06 29.83 9.13
C GLU A 552 -13.65 30.13 8.58
N LEU A 553 -13.50 30.17 7.25
CA LEU A 553 -12.19 30.31 6.59
C LEU A 553 -11.32 31.44 7.16
N HIS A 554 -11.91 32.62 7.34
CA HIS A 554 -11.24 33.82 7.86
C HIS A 554 -10.91 33.79 9.36
N GLU A 555 -11.44 32.82 10.11
CA GLU A 555 -11.16 32.63 11.54
C GLU A 555 -10.06 31.60 11.79
N ILE A 556 -9.73 30.78 10.79
CA ILE A 556 -8.77 29.69 10.90
C ILE A 556 -7.35 30.25 10.94
N HIS A 557 -6.71 30.10 12.10
CA HIS A 557 -5.28 30.36 12.26
C HIS A 557 -4.56 29.06 12.64
N CYS A 558 -3.54 28.70 11.87
CA CYS A 558 -2.64 27.60 12.20
C CYS A 558 -1.47 28.14 13.01
N HIS A 559 -1.28 27.58 14.19
CA HIS A 559 -0.34 28.06 15.20
C HIS A 559 0.74 27.02 15.48
N HIS A 560 1.98 27.47 15.63
CA HIS A 560 3.09 26.68 16.14
C HIS A 560 3.08 26.70 17.67
N LYS A 561 2.82 25.56 18.30
CA LYS A 561 2.82 25.41 19.77
C LYS A 561 4.15 25.86 20.38
N LYS A 562 5.25 25.40 19.77
CA LYS A 562 6.60 25.93 20.00
C LYS A 562 6.96 26.86 18.85
N PRO A 563 7.27 28.14 19.09
CA PRO A 563 7.62 29.11 18.06
C PRO A 563 8.84 28.68 17.24
N VAL A 564 8.85 29.06 15.95
CA VAL A 564 9.96 28.74 15.03
C VAL A 564 11.29 29.36 15.51
N SER A 565 11.25 30.56 16.07
CA SER A 565 12.42 31.24 16.68
C SER A 565 13.04 30.46 17.83
N GLN A 566 12.30 29.54 18.45
CA GLN A 566 12.76 28.72 19.58
C GLN A 566 13.04 27.27 19.14
N GLY A 567 13.15 27.01 17.84
CA GLY A 567 13.38 25.67 17.30
C GLY A 567 12.12 24.82 17.17
N GLY A 568 10.94 25.46 17.09
CA GLY A 568 9.72 24.82 16.60
C GLY A 568 9.80 24.54 15.11
N ASP A 569 9.17 23.45 14.67
CA ASP A 569 9.13 23.05 13.26
C ASP A 569 7.69 22.95 12.72
N ASP A 570 7.56 22.70 11.42
CA ASP A 570 6.27 22.59 10.74
C ASP A 570 5.63 21.20 10.86
N ARG A 571 6.16 20.31 11.72
CA ARG A 571 5.59 18.97 11.87
C ARG A 571 4.21 19.05 12.50
N TYR A 572 3.37 18.10 12.11
CA TYR A 572 1.99 17.94 12.60
C TYR A 572 1.86 18.03 14.13
N GLU A 573 2.82 17.50 14.88
CA GLU A 573 2.81 17.50 16.35
C GLU A 573 2.97 18.90 16.96
N ASN A 574 3.69 19.79 16.29
CA ASN A 574 3.94 21.17 16.73
C ASN A 574 2.87 22.16 16.26
N LEU A 575 1.94 21.74 15.39
CA LEU A 575 0.93 22.62 14.83
C LEU A 575 -0.44 22.41 15.49
N ILE A 576 -1.28 23.45 15.49
CA ILE A 576 -2.64 23.44 16.03
C ILE A 576 -3.52 24.50 15.37
N ILE A 577 -4.81 24.20 15.11
CA ILE A 577 -5.76 25.17 14.56
C ILE A 577 -6.52 25.88 15.68
N LEU A 578 -6.51 27.21 15.64
CA LEU A 578 -7.14 28.12 16.60
C LEU A 578 -8.03 29.14 15.91
N HIS A 579 -8.99 29.69 16.65
CA HIS A 579 -9.72 30.89 16.25
C HIS A 579 -8.76 32.10 16.24
N LYS A 580 -8.90 33.02 15.27
CA LYS A 580 -8.07 34.23 15.13
C LYS A 580 -7.89 35.01 16.43
N ASP A 581 -8.97 35.20 17.20
CA ASP A 581 -8.91 35.97 18.45
C ASP A 581 -8.28 35.18 19.60
N ILE A 582 -8.39 33.86 19.60
CA ILE A 582 -7.65 32.99 20.55
C ILE A 582 -6.17 33.03 20.23
N HIS A 583 -5.81 33.03 18.95
CA HIS A 583 -4.42 33.16 18.52
C HIS A 583 -3.85 34.53 18.92
N ARG A 584 -4.62 35.62 18.79
CA ARG A 584 -4.23 36.96 19.26
C ARG A 584 -4.07 37.00 20.78
N LEU A 585 -5.02 36.43 21.53
CA LEU A 585 -4.93 36.33 23.00
C LEU A 585 -3.72 35.49 23.44
N LEU A 586 -3.38 34.42 22.72
CA LEU A 586 -2.21 33.58 23.02
C LEU A 586 -0.90 34.39 22.98
N HIS A 587 -0.77 35.32 22.02
CA HIS A 587 0.42 36.17 21.86
C HIS A 587 0.31 37.53 22.55
N ALA A 588 -0.82 37.84 23.20
CA ALA A 588 -0.99 39.10 23.91
C ALA A 588 -0.06 39.17 25.14
N THR A 589 0.70 40.27 25.23
CA THR A 589 1.62 40.59 26.35
C THR A 589 1.07 41.68 27.26
N LYS A 590 0.30 42.63 26.73
CA LYS A 590 -0.28 43.74 27.49
C LYS A 590 -1.50 43.28 28.30
N GLU A 591 -1.52 43.59 29.59
CA GLU A 591 -2.62 43.19 30.49
C GLU A 591 -3.99 43.72 30.04
N GLU A 592 -4.07 44.96 29.57
CA GLU A 592 -5.31 45.57 29.08
C GLU A 592 -5.90 44.77 27.91
N THR A 593 -5.05 44.39 26.95
CA THR A 593 -5.44 43.60 25.79
C THR A 593 -5.89 42.20 26.20
N ILE A 594 -5.18 41.59 27.16
CA ILE A 594 -5.55 40.28 27.72
C ILE A 594 -6.93 40.35 28.38
N LYS A 595 -7.18 41.35 29.24
CA LYS A 595 -8.47 41.56 29.92
C LYS A 595 -9.59 41.77 28.90
N ALA A 596 -9.38 42.59 27.87
CA ALA A 596 -10.36 42.84 26.82
C ALA A 596 -10.77 41.55 26.08
N TYR A 597 -9.80 40.75 25.61
CA TYR A 597 -10.08 39.49 24.91
C TYR A 597 -10.70 38.43 25.83
N LEU A 598 -10.30 38.37 27.11
CA LEU A 598 -10.92 37.46 28.08
C LEU A 598 -12.39 37.79 28.33
N SER A 599 -12.72 39.08 28.46
CA SER A 599 -14.11 39.53 28.60
C SER A 599 -14.94 39.23 27.36
N GLN A 600 -14.37 39.36 26.17
CA GLN A 600 -15.06 39.05 24.91
C GLN A 600 -15.26 37.55 24.70
N LEU A 601 -14.24 36.72 24.98
CA LEU A 601 -14.25 35.30 24.65
C LEU A 601 -14.93 34.42 25.70
N GLN A 602 -15.09 34.91 26.92
CA GLN A 602 -15.79 34.24 28.03
C GLN A 602 -15.38 32.75 28.19
N LEU A 603 -14.07 32.52 28.23
CA LEU A 603 -13.51 31.16 28.25
C LEU A 603 -13.82 30.42 29.55
N THR A 604 -14.20 29.15 29.45
CA THR A 604 -14.37 28.27 30.61
C THR A 604 -13.02 27.96 31.29
N TYR A 605 -13.06 27.48 32.54
CA TYR A 605 -11.85 27.08 33.26
C TYR A 605 -10.97 26.09 32.48
N GLU A 606 -11.59 25.05 31.89
CA GLU A 606 -10.88 24.07 31.07
C GLU A 606 -10.26 24.68 29.81
N GLN A 607 -10.95 25.64 29.17
CA GLN A 607 -10.46 26.33 27.98
C GLN A 607 -9.25 27.22 28.32
N LYS A 608 -9.32 27.94 29.45
CA LYS A 608 -8.18 28.72 29.98
C LYS A 608 -6.99 27.83 30.30
N ALA A 609 -7.20 26.68 30.95
CA ALA A 609 -6.13 25.73 31.24
C ALA A 609 -5.42 25.24 29.96
N LYS A 610 -6.19 24.92 28.90
CA LYS A 610 -5.63 24.55 27.59
C LYS A 610 -4.86 25.70 26.94
N LEU A 611 -5.39 26.93 27.01
CA LEU A 611 -4.73 28.13 26.49
C LEU A 611 -3.41 28.40 27.21
N ASN A 612 -3.41 28.31 28.54
CA ASN A 612 -2.20 28.51 29.35
C ASN A 612 -1.12 27.49 29.06
N LYS A 613 -1.50 26.23 28.80
CA LYS A 613 -0.55 25.22 28.35
C LYS A 613 0.11 25.60 27.01
N LEU A 614 -0.65 26.18 26.07
CA LEU A 614 -0.07 26.67 24.81
C LEU A 614 0.79 27.92 25.02
N ARG A 615 0.37 28.85 25.88
CA ARG A 615 1.15 30.05 26.24
C ARG A 615 2.50 29.66 26.84
N GLN A 616 2.52 28.69 27.76
CA GLN A 616 3.76 28.15 28.32
C GLN A 616 4.68 27.54 27.25
N LEU A 617 4.13 26.77 26.30
CA LEU A 617 4.91 26.22 25.18
C LEU A 617 5.47 27.30 24.25
N ALA A 618 4.84 28.48 24.22
CA ALA A 618 5.29 29.65 23.49
C ALA A 618 6.18 30.60 24.33
N ASN A 619 6.57 30.21 25.55
CA ASN A 619 7.29 31.06 26.54
C ASN A 619 6.54 32.35 26.91
N MET A 620 5.21 32.28 26.97
CA MET A 620 4.33 33.35 27.43
C MET A 620 3.83 33.03 28.85
N GLN A 621 3.63 34.07 29.67
CA GLN A 621 3.06 33.92 31.01
C GLN A 621 1.61 33.41 30.94
N ALA A 622 1.23 32.54 31.87
CA ALA A 622 -0.14 32.06 32.02
C ALA A 622 -1.07 33.22 32.45
N ILE A 623 -2.33 33.14 32.03
CA ILE A 623 -3.38 34.14 32.31
C ILE A 623 -4.46 33.54 33.21
#